data_AF-G8M2Y5-F1
#
_entry.id   AF-G8M2Y5-F1
#
_cell.length_a   1.000
_cell.length_b   1.000
_cell.length_c   1.000
_cell.angle_alpha   90.00
_cell.angle_beta   90.00
_cell.angle_gamma   90.00
#
_symmetry.space_group_name_H-M   'P 1'
#
loop_
_entity.id
_entity.type
_entity.pdbx_description
1 polymer ?
#
loop_
_entity_poly.entity_id
_entity_poly.type
_entity_poly.pdbx_seq_one_letter_code
_entity_poly.pdbx_strand_id
1 'polypeptide(L)'
;MDMEKVTTEQQLSRWAQLIQNRLESGQSIKEFCRTNGVSKATYYYWQKKVSEAKCTVVEEVKEPKIEVPSGWMQLASKPVYPAKATLEIKINGCNVTVNTETDLELLKKVCQVLMSL
;
A
#
# COMPACT_ATOMS: atom_id res chain seq x y z
N MET A 1 -4.75 2.01 35.80
CA MET A 1 -4.59 3.44 35.45
C MET A 1 -3.76 3.48 34.18
N ASP A 2 -4.46 3.43 33.05
CA ASP A 2 -3.98 3.06 31.73
C ASP A 2 -3.47 4.31 30.96
N MET A 3 -2.57 5.06 31.59
CA MET A 3 -2.03 6.28 30.99
C MET A 3 -1.03 5.98 29.86
N GLU A 4 -0.28 4.88 29.98
CA GLU A 4 0.72 4.47 28.99
C GLU A 4 0.08 3.96 27.68
N LYS A 5 -1.08 3.31 27.76
CA LYS A 5 -1.77 2.75 26.58
C LYS A 5 -2.41 3.81 25.69
N VAL A 6 -2.91 4.90 26.29
CA VAL A 6 -3.48 6.02 25.53
C VAL A 6 -2.38 6.76 24.76
N THR A 7 -1.15 6.80 25.29
CA THR A 7 -0.04 7.48 24.62
C THR A 7 0.47 6.73 23.38
N THR A 8 0.37 5.40 23.35
CA THR A 8 0.90 4.59 22.23
C THR A 8 0.00 4.68 21.00
N GLU A 9 -1.31 4.66 21.15
CA GLU A 9 -2.26 4.81 20.03
C GLU A 9 -2.14 6.19 19.38
N GLN A 10 -2.07 7.25 20.18
CA GLN A 10 -1.91 8.61 19.69
C GLN A 10 -0.58 8.80 18.94
N GLN A 11 0.50 8.18 19.42
CA GLN A 11 1.80 8.19 18.73
C GLN A 11 1.74 7.44 17.40
N LEU A 12 1.09 6.27 17.36
CA LEU A 12 0.89 5.50 16.13
C LEU A 12 0.11 6.29 15.09
N SER A 13 -0.97 6.97 15.48
CA SER A 13 -1.74 7.82 14.57
C SER A 13 -0.89 8.97 14.00
N ARG A 14 -0.09 9.63 14.83
CA ARG A 14 0.83 10.70 14.38
C ARG A 14 1.87 10.18 13.39
N TRP A 15 2.47 9.03 13.67
CA TRP A 15 3.42 8.40 12.76
C TRP A 15 2.77 7.99 11.44
N ALA A 16 1.55 7.46 11.49
CA ALA A 16 0.79 7.11 10.29
C ALA A 16 0.51 8.35 9.42
N GLN A 17 0.11 9.48 10.03
CA GLN A 17 -0.09 10.74 9.32
C GLN A 17 1.19 11.27 8.68
N LEU A 18 2.33 11.23 9.39
CA LEU A 18 3.61 11.67 8.85
C LEU A 18 4.05 10.81 7.65
N ILE A 19 3.85 9.48 7.73
CA ILE A 19 4.14 8.57 6.63
C ILE A 19 3.21 8.86 5.44
N GLN A 20 1.92 9.12 5.68
CA GLN A 20 0.95 9.45 4.64
C GLN A 20 1.32 10.76 3.92
N ASN A 21 1.63 11.81 4.67
CA ASN A 21 2.07 13.10 4.11
C ASN A 21 3.33 12.94 3.22
N ARG A 22 4.27 12.07 3.60
CA ARG A 22 5.45 11.73 2.78
C ARG A 22 5.05 11.06 1.48
N LEU A 23 4.09 10.13 1.51
CA LEU A 23 3.60 9.43 0.32
C LEU A 23 2.89 10.39 -0.64
N GLU A 24 2.02 11.26 -0.12
CA GLU A 24 1.28 12.26 -0.91
C GLU A 24 2.19 13.33 -1.51
N SER A 25 3.21 13.76 -0.77
CA SER A 25 4.21 14.71 -1.29
C SER A 25 5.18 14.10 -2.29
N GLY A 26 5.23 12.77 -2.44
CA GLY A 26 6.16 12.07 -3.35
C GLY A 26 7.64 12.24 -3.00
N GLN A 27 7.96 12.86 -1.85
CA GLN A 27 9.33 13.13 -1.45
C GLN A 27 10.09 11.85 -1.12
N SER A 28 11.38 11.78 -1.46
CA SER A 28 12.23 10.67 -1.03
C SER A 28 12.35 10.62 0.51
N ILE A 29 12.55 9.44 1.11
CA ILE A 29 12.79 9.31 2.56
C ILE A 29 13.93 10.22 3.02
N LYS A 30 15.01 10.31 2.24
CA LYS A 30 16.16 11.16 2.56
C LYS A 30 15.75 12.63 2.69
N GLU A 31 14.94 13.10 1.76
CA GLU A 31 14.48 14.48 1.74
C GLU A 31 13.49 14.76 2.86
N PHE A 32 12.50 13.88 3.03
CA PHE A 32 11.53 13.97 4.12
C PHE A 32 12.21 14.01 5.50
N CYS A 33 13.18 13.12 5.73
CA CYS A 33 13.95 13.08 6.98
C CYS A 33 14.73 14.38 7.22
N ARG A 34 15.34 14.94 6.17
CA ARG A 34 16.07 16.22 6.25
C ARG A 34 15.15 17.37 6.62
N THR A 35 14.02 17.51 5.93
CA THR A 35 13.07 18.60 6.12
C THR A 35 12.37 18.54 7.49
N ASN A 36 12.06 17.34 7.98
CA ASN A 36 11.36 17.15 9.24
C ASN A 36 12.30 17.00 10.46
N GLY A 37 13.63 17.05 10.25
CA GLY A 37 14.60 16.90 11.34
C GLY A 37 14.61 15.50 11.97
N VAL A 38 14.24 14.47 11.21
CA VAL A 38 14.09 13.09 11.69
C VAL A 38 15.21 12.23 11.13
N SER A 39 15.75 11.31 11.95
CA SER A 39 16.71 10.33 11.44
C SER A 39 16.03 9.27 10.57
N LYS A 40 16.74 8.72 9.57
CA LYS A 40 16.20 7.61 8.77
C LYS A 40 15.80 6.41 9.63
N ALA A 41 16.58 6.10 10.66
CA ALA A 41 16.30 4.99 11.58
C ALA A 41 14.96 5.20 12.31
N THR A 42 14.71 6.41 12.78
CA THR A 42 13.45 6.80 13.42
C THR A 42 12.27 6.67 12.45
N TYR A 43 12.44 7.12 11.21
CA TYR A 43 11.40 6.96 10.17
C TYR A 43 11.07 5.49 9.90
N TYR A 44 12.09 4.63 9.73
CA TYR A 44 11.86 3.19 9.54
C TYR A 44 11.24 2.52 10.76
N TYR A 45 11.60 2.96 11.96
CA TYR A 45 10.97 2.51 13.19
C TYR A 45 9.47 2.83 13.22
N TRP A 46 9.08 4.06 12.85
CA TRP A 46 7.68 4.45 12.73
C TRP A 46 6.93 3.59 11.73
N GLN A 47 7.52 3.37 10.54
CA GLN A 47 6.91 2.55 9.50
C GLN A 47 6.68 1.11 9.99
N LYS A 48 7.67 0.52 10.67
CA LYS A 48 7.54 -0.82 11.27
C LYS A 48 6.41 -0.85 12.30
N LYS A 49 6.36 0.12 13.22
CA LYS A 49 5.34 0.18 14.27
C LYS A 49 3.92 0.38 13.74
N VAL A 50 3.76 1.24 12.75
CA VAL A 50 2.46 1.47 12.09
C VAL A 50 2.01 0.22 11.31
N SER A 51 2.93 -0.51 10.67
CA SER A 51 2.60 -1.78 10.00
C SER A 51 2.21 -2.88 10.98
N GLU A 52 2.96 -3.04 12.08
CA GLU A 52 2.64 -4.00 13.15
C GLU A 52 1.23 -3.78 13.70
N ALA A 53 0.87 -2.52 14.00
CA ALA A 53 -0.44 -2.15 14.51
C ALA A 53 -1.59 -2.38 13.51
N LYS A 54 -1.32 -2.37 12.19
CA LYS A 54 -2.32 -2.73 11.17
C LYS A 54 -2.52 -4.24 11.09
N CYS A 55 -1.46 -5.03 11.25
CA CYS A 55 -1.55 -6.49 11.24
C CYS A 55 -2.29 -7.04 12.47
N THR A 56 -2.18 -6.40 13.63
CA THR A 56 -2.91 -6.83 14.84
C THR A 56 -4.42 -6.65 14.75
N VAL A 57 -4.94 -5.89 13.79
CA VAL A 57 -6.39 -5.71 13.55
C VAL A 57 -6.96 -6.79 12.60
N VAL A 58 -6.10 -7.62 11.99
CA VAL A 58 -6.53 -8.66 11.02
C VAL A 58 -6.63 -10.05 11.66
N GLU A 59 -6.24 -10.22 12.93
CA GLU A 59 -6.31 -11.50 13.65
C GLU A 59 -7.71 -11.81 14.25
N GLU A 60 -8.80 -11.52 13.52
CA GLU A 60 -10.11 -12.15 13.78
C GLU A 60 -10.83 -12.48 12.46
N VAL A 61 -10.17 -13.23 11.57
CA VAL A 61 -10.89 -14.04 10.57
C VAL A 61 -10.33 -15.45 10.60
N LYS A 62 -11.17 -16.38 11.05
CA LYS A 62 -10.91 -17.82 11.18
C LYS A 62 -10.67 -18.48 9.82
N GLU A 63 -9.51 -19.13 9.67
CA GLU A 63 -9.16 -20.35 8.88
C GLU A 63 -9.32 -20.35 7.33
N PRO A 64 -8.57 -21.20 6.57
CA PRO A 64 -7.97 -22.48 6.95
C PRO A 64 -6.43 -22.54 6.91
N LYS A 65 -5.92 -23.42 7.77
CA LYS A 65 -4.51 -23.78 7.98
C LYS A 65 -3.90 -24.40 6.71
N ILE A 66 -2.86 -23.78 6.19
CA ILE A 66 -1.85 -24.47 5.38
C ILE A 66 -0.59 -24.49 6.24
N GLU A 67 -0.31 -25.64 6.83
CA GLU A 67 0.91 -25.89 7.58
C GLU A 67 2.09 -25.87 6.60
N VAL A 68 2.93 -24.84 6.69
CA VAL A 68 4.21 -24.78 5.99
C VAL A 68 5.35 -24.93 7.02
N PRO A 69 6.27 -25.90 6.84
CA PRO A 69 7.37 -26.12 7.77
C PRO A 69 8.26 -24.89 7.95
N SER A 70 8.70 -24.66 9.19
CA SER A 70 9.53 -23.51 9.57
C SER A 70 10.85 -23.47 8.81
N GLY A 71 11.11 -22.39 8.08
CA GLY A 71 12.45 -22.09 7.56
C GLY A 71 12.52 -21.50 6.15
N TRP A 72 11.43 -21.46 5.39
CA TRP A 72 11.41 -20.84 4.07
C TRP A 72 10.49 -19.62 4.05
N MET A 73 11.07 -18.47 3.70
CA MET A 73 10.36 -17.22 3.51
C MET A 73 9.71 -17.28 2.12
N GLN A 74 8.42 -17.62 2.07
CA GLN A 74 7.64 -17.52 0.84
C GLN A 74 7.46 -16.03 0.51
N LEU A 75 8.39 -15.46 -0.27
CA LEU A 75 8.06 -14.31 -1.09
C LEU A 75 6.90 -14.77 -1.97
N ALA A 76 5.69 -14.28 -1.71
CA ALA A 76 4.52 -14.59 -2.50
C ALA A 76 4.72 -14.04 -3.93
N SER A 77 5.50 -14.78 -4.71
CA SER A 77 5.46 -14.76 -6.16
C SER A 77 4.15 -15.47 -6.47
N LYS A 78 3.09 -14.67 -6.56
CA LYS A 78 1.78 -15.08 -7.04
C LYS A 78 1.98 -16.08 -8.19
N PRO A 79 1.44 -17.30 -8.14
CA PRO A 79 1.50 -18.18 -9.29
C PRO A 79 0.83 -17.46 -10.45
N VAL A 80 1.67 -17.23 -11.45
CA VAL A 80 1.33 -16.89 -12.82
C VAL A 80 0.50 -18.07 -13.35
N TYR A 81 -0.80 -18.02 -13.10
CA TYR A 81 -1.75 -18.49 -14.10
C TYR A 81 -1.48 -17.67 -15.38
N PRO A 82 -1.79 -18.15 -16.60
CA PRO A 82 -1.85 -17.28 -17.77
C PRO A 82 -3.04 -16.34 -17.60
N ALA A 83 -2.95 -15.43 -16.63
CA ALA A 83 -3.83 -14.30 -16.50
C ALA A 83 -3.53 -13.48 -17.74
N LYS A 84 -4.49 -13.46 -18.68
CA LYS A 84 -4.44 -12.67 -19.92
C LYS A 84 -3.74 -11.36 -19.62
N ALA A 85 -2.67 -11.05 -20.35
CA ALA A 85 -1.84 -9.89 -20.08
C ALA A 85 -2.74 -8.65 -20.00
N THR A 86 -2.98 -8.16 -18.78
CA THR A 86 -3.81 -6.97 -18.55
C THR A 86 -2.90 -5.75 -18.48
N LEU A 87 -3.20 -4.75 -19.28
CA LEU A 87 -2.60 -3.42 -19.22
C LEU A 87 -3.47 -2.53 -18.32
N GLU A 88 -2.84 -1.84 -17.37
CA GLU A 88 -3.52 -0.88 -16.50
C GLU A 88 -3.21 0.55 -16.96
N ILE A 89 -4.25 1.34 -17.20
CA ILE A 89 -4.16 2.71 -17.72
C ILE A 89 -4.80 3.65 -16.69
N LYS A 90 -4.09 4.71 -16.30
CA LYS A 90 -4.58 5.72 -15.35
C LYS A 90 -4.79 7.06 -16.05
N ILE A 91 -6.02 7.56 -16.08
CA ILE A 91 -6.41 8.84 -16.71
C ILE A 91 -7.32 9.60 -15.76
N ASN A 92 -7.00 10.86 -15.43
CA ASN A 92 -7.83 11.73 -14.57
C ASN A 92 -8.31 11.10 -13.25
N GLY A 93 -7.49 10.22 -12.65
CA GLY A 93 -7.82 9.51 -11.41
C GLY A 93 -8.65 8.24 -11.60
N CYS A 94 -9.16 7.97 -12.81
CA CYS A 94 -9.78 6.71 -13.17
C CYS A 94 -8.73 5.65 -13.51
N ASN A 95 -8.99 4.40 -13.13
CA ASN A 95 -8.17 3.24 -13.46
C ASN A 95 -8.93 2.36 -14.46
N VAL A 96 -8.33 2.14 -15.63
CA VAL A 96 -8.88 1.35 -16.73
C VAL A 96 -8.01 0.11 -16.92
N THR A 97 -8.57 -1.07 -16.69
CA THR A 97 -7.91 -2.34 -16.95
C THR A 97 -8.32 -2.88 -18.31
N VAL A 98 -7.34 -3.10 -19.19
CA VAL A 98 -7.51 -3.58 -20.57
C VAL A 98 -6.86 -4.95 -20.69
N ASN A 99 -7.48 -5.88 -21.40
CA ASN A 99 -6.89 -7.18 -21.74
C ASN A 99 -6.77 -7.35 -23.26
N THR A 100 -6.22 -8.48 -23.71
CA THR A 100 -6.05 -8.79 -25.14
C THR A 100 -7.36 -9.03 -25.91
N GLU A 101 -8.50 -9.12 -25.22
CA GLU A 101 -9.83 -9.31 -25.81
C GLU A 101 -10.65 -8.01 -25.81
N THR A 102 -10.09 -6.92 -25.29
CA THR A 102 -10.80 -5.66 -25.17
C THR A 102 -10.93 -5.03 -26.55
N ASP A 103 -12.17 -4.67 -26.91
CA ASP A 103 -12.45 -3.96 -28.14
C ASP A 103 -11.78 -2.58 -28.17
N LEU A 104 -10.99 -2.33 -29.22
CA LEU A 104 -10.20 -1.11 -29.36
C LEU A 104 -11.07 0.11 -29.64
N GLU A 105 -12.23 -0.06 -30.29
CA GLU A 105 -13.14 1.06 -30.56
C GLU A 105 -13.82 1.54 -29.28
N LEU A 106 -14.25 0.62 -28.43
CA LEU A 106 -14.80 0.89 -27.10
C LEU A 106 -13.73 1.53 -26.21
N LEU A 107 -12.52 0.97 -26.17
CA LEU A 107 -11.42 1.54 -25.38
C LEU A 107 -11.10 2.98 -25.82
N LYS A 108 -11.06 3.23 -27.13
CA LYS A 108 -10.85 4.58 -27.67
C LYS A 108 -11.93 5.56 -27.23
N LYS A 109 -13.22 5.17 -27.32
CA LYS A 109 -14.34 6.01 -26.88
C LYS A 109 -14.27 6.33 -25.39
N VAL A 110 -13.98 5.32 -24.56
CA VAL A 110 -13.81 5.50 -23.10
C VAL A 110 -12.67 6.45 -22.81
N CYS A 111 -11.49 6.25 -23.42
CA CYS A 111 -10.35 7.15 -23.26
C CYS A 111 -10.67 8.59 -23.72
N GLN A 112 -11.40 8.79 -24.81
CA GLN A 112 -11.78 10.13 -25.28
C GLN A 112 -12.69 10.87 -24.30
N VAL A 113 -13.67 10.17 -23.72
CA VAL A 113 -14.53 10.74 -22.68
C VAL A 113 -13.72 11.07 -21.43
N LEU A 114 -12.87 10.15 -20.98
CA LEU A 114 -12.02 10.34 -19.80
C LEU A 114 -11.05 11.52 -19.96
N MET A 115 -10.53 11.76 -21.15
CA MET A 115 -9.64 12.89 -21.46
C MET A 115 -10.38 14.24 -21.61
N SER A 116 -11.71 14.22 -21.74
CA SER A 116 -12.54 15.44 -21.87
C SER A 116 -13.13 15.90 -20.53
N LEU A 117 -12.89 15.13 -19.45
CA LEU A 117 -13.20 15.47 -18.05
C LEU A 117 -12.04 16.25 -17.43
#